data_AF-A0A061NCY0-F1
#
_entry.id   AF-A0A061NCY0-F1
#
_cell.length_a   1.000
_cell.length_b   1.000
_cell.length_c   1.000
_cell.angle_alpha   90.00
_cell.angle_beta   90.00
_cell.angle_gamma   90.00
#
_symmetry.space_group_name_H-M   'P 1'
#
loop_
_entity.id
_entity.type
_entity.pdbx_description
1 polymer ?
#
loop_
_entity_poly.entity_id
_entity_poly.type
_entity_poly.pdbx_seq_one_letter_code
_entity_poly.pdbx_strand_id
1 'polypeptide(L)'
;MIDAKREPVSVEFPLRGEWYCPNTPGNKIPSHGTNRFGSRYAYDFVQVDWKRKGRPAYRTNFGQYLFFGVPIENYYCWGQEVFAPCDGIVVKAEDGCKERRRSGFQICVTLIKMLVILIRRKMTFNPLLVTISL
;
A
#
# COMPACT_ATOMS: atom_id res chain seq x y z
N MET A 1 19.82 18.26 -20.23
CA MET A 1 21.10 17.54 -20.43
C MET A 1 21.50 16.93 -19.09
N ILE A 2 21.33 15.61 -18.92
CA ILE A 2 21.94 14.85 -17.82
C ILE A 2 22.59 13.65 -18.50
N ASP A 3 23.81 13.85 -19.00
CA ASP A 3 24.63 12.78 -19.56
C ASP A 3 26.05 12.88 -19.00
N ALA A 4 26.14 12.99 -17.67
CA ALA A 4 27.35 12.61 -16.97
C ALA A 4 27.20 11.11 -16.69
N LYS A 5 27.88 10.29 -17.49
CA LYS A 5 27.95 8.83 -17.34
C LYS A 5 28.69 8.53 -16.03
N ARG A 6 27.97 8.58 -14.90
CA ARG A 6 28.49 8.23 -13.58
C ARG A 6 28.80 6.75 -13.57
N GLU A 7 29.93 6.38 -12.98
CA GLU A 7 30.23 4.98 -12.76
C GLU A 7 29.17 4.37 -11.84
N PRO A 8 28.64 3.18 -12.17
CA PRO A 8 27.68 2.50 -11.31
C PRO A 8 28.31 2.17 -9.96
N VAL A 9 27.64 2.54 -8.87
CA VAL A 9 28.03 2.13 -7.52
C VAL A 9 27.39 0.77 -7.26
N SER A 10 28.22 -0.23 -6.92
CA SER A 10 27.71 -1.53 -6.48
C SER A 10 27.09 -1.38 -5.09
N VAL A 11 25.88 -1.89 -4.92
CA VAL A 11 25.17 -1.92 -3.65
C VAL A 11 24.66 -3.33 -3.40
N GLU A 12 24.68 -3.72 -2.13
CA GLU A 12 24.08 -4.96 -1.67
C GLU A 12 22.56 -4.86 -1.63
N PHE A 13 21.90 -6.01 -1.75
CA PHE A 13 20.47 -6.08 -1.57
C PHE A 13 20.12 -5.90 -0.08
N PRO A 14 19.23 -4.96 0.30
CA PRO A 14 19.02 -4.61 1.71
C PRO A 14 18.12 -5.58 2.47
N LEU A 15 17.57 -6.61 1.82
CA LEU A 15 16.66 -7.58 2.44
C LEU A 15 17.29 -8.98 2.41
N ARG A 16 16.84 -9.86 3.30
CA ARG A 16 17.27 -11.27 3.37
C ARG A 16 16.06 -12.19 3.20
N GLY A 17 16.28 -13.38 2.61
CA GLY A 17 15.22 -14.33 2.30
C GLY A 17 14.49 -14.05 0.99
N GLU A 18 13.26 -14.56 0.86
CA GLU A 18 12.48 -14.47 -0.37
C GLU A 18 11.50 -13.31 -0.35
N TRP A 19 11.50 -12.50 -1.41
CA TRP A 19 10.66 -11.32 -1.55
C TRP A 19 9.98 -11.28 -2.92
N TYR A 20 8.72 -10.90 -2.92
CA TYR A 20 7.96 -10.61 -4.12
C TYR A 20 8.02 -9.12 -4.44
N CYS A 21 8.25 -8.80 -5.72
CA CYS A 21 8.37 -7.43 -6.20
C CYS A 21 7.26 -7.11 -7.20
N PRO A 22 6.08 -6.63 -6.74
CA PRO A 22 4.94 -6.38 -7.63
C PRO A 22 5.18 -5.20 -8.57
N ASN A 23 5.81 -4.13 -8.07
CA ASN A 23 6.12 -2.93 -8.84
C ASN A 23 7.64 -2.75 -8.91
N THR A 24 8.16 -2.72 -10.14
CA THR A 24 9.59 -2.58 -10.41
C THR A 24 9.81 -1.88 -11.75
N PRO A 25 10.87 -1.06 -11.89
CA PRO A 25 11.26 -0.48 -13.16
C PRO A 25 11.62 -1.53 -14.24
N GLY A 26 11.88 -2.78 -13.84
CA GLY A 26 12.10 -3.87 -14.78
C GLY A 26 10.86 -4.24 -15.60
N ASN A 27 9.66 -3.92 -15.12
CA ASN A 27 8.41 -4.17 -15.85
C ASN A 27 7.94 -2.93 -16.62
N LYS A 28 7.95 -1.76 -15.97
CA LYS A 28 7.45 -0.51 -16.55
C LYS A 28 8.18 0.68 -15.94
N ILE A 29 8.38 1.74 -16.73
CA ILE A 29 8.85 3.05 -16.26
C ILE A 29 7.81 4.11 -16.67
N PRO A 30 7.30 4.96 -15.75
CA PRO A 30 7.52 4.95 -14.30
C PRO A 30 6.96 3.68 -13.65
N SER A 31 7.66 3.08 -12.69
CA SER A 31 7.28 1.79 -12.09
C SER A 31 5.92 1.82 -11.41
N HIS A 32 5.53 2.97 -10.88
CA HIS A 32 4.23 3.19 -10.22
C HIS A 32 3.28 4.05 -11.05
N GLY A 33 3.55 4.19 -12.35
CA GLY A 33 2.77 5.04 -13.27
C GLY A 33 2.88 6.54 -13.00
N THR A 34 3.73 6.96 -12.07
CA THR A 34 3.96 8.38 -11.73
C THR A 34 5.42 8.66 -11.40
N ASN A 35 5.83 9.91 -11.61
CA ASN A 35 7.15 10.43 -11.25
C ASN A 35 7.17 11.14 -9.89
N ARG A 36 6.03 11.20 -9.20
CA ARG A 36 5.90 11.86 -7.90
C ARG A 36 6.58 11.03 -6.80
N PHE A 37 7.02 11.68 -5.73
CA PHE A 37 7.54 11.02 -4.52
C PHE A 37 8.71 10.04 -4.76
N GLY A 38 9.50 10.24 -5.82
CA GLY A 38 10.61 9.35 -6.15
C GLY A 38 10.20 7.98 -6.71
N SER A 39 8.93 7.76 -7.04
CA SER A 39 8.41 6.44 -7.43
C SER A 39 8.74 6.01 -8.87
N ARG A 40 9.49 6.82 -9.65
CA ARG A 40 9.77 6.53 -11.06
C ARG A 40 10.53 5.21 -11.25
N TYR A 41 11.51 4.98 -10.38
CA TYR A 41 12.40 3.82 -10.39
C TYR A 41 12.36 3.05 -9.07
N ALA A 42 11.35 3.29 -8.24
CA ALA A 42 11.20 2.60 -6.97
C ALA A 42 10.85 1.11 -7.18
N TYR A 43 11.30 0.30 -6.24
CA TYR A 43 10.96 -1.12 -6.11
C TYR A 43 10.07 -1.30 -4.89
N ASP A 44 8.96 -2.03 -5.06
CA ASP A 44 8.15 -2.50 -3.93
C ASP A 44 8.60 -3.90 -3.53
N PHE A 45 8.81 -4.15 -2.25
CA PHE A 45 9.12 -5.49 -1.74
C PHE A 45 8.08 -5.93 -0.72
N VAL A 46 7.51 -7.12 -0.92
CA VAL A 46 6.59 -7.76 0.02
C VAL A 46 6.92 -9.23 0.18
N GLN A 47 6.89 -9.74 1.40
CA GLN A 47 6.95 -11.18 1.62
C GLN A 47 5.57 -11.79 1.39
N VAL A 48 5.54 -12.97 0.78
CA VAL A 48 4.30 -13.68 0.43
C VAL A 48 4.38 -15.13 0.85
N ASP A 49 3.22 -15.75 1.05
CA ASP A 49 3.14 -17.20 1.15
C ASP A 49 3.19 -17.83 -0.25
N TRP A 50 4.35 -18.35 -0.64
CA TRP A 50 4.59 -18.98 -1.94
C TRP A 50 3.81 -20.26 -2.16
N LYS A 51 3.41 -20.96 -1.09
CA LYS A 51 2.65 -22.22 -1.18
C LYS A 51 1.16 -21.98 -1.35
N ARG A 52 0.67 -20.79 -0.98
CA ARG A 52 -0.74 -20.46 -1.00
C ARG A 52 -1.15 -19.79 -2.31
N LYS A 53 -2.28 -20.24 -2.88
CA LYS A 53 -2.85 -19.67 -4.11
C LYS A 53 -3.09 -18.17 -3.95
N GLY A 54 -2.68 -17.40 -4.96
CA GLY A 54 -2.78 -15.94 -4.95
C GLY A 54 -1.65 -15.22 -4.21
N ARG A 55 -0.70 -15.95 -3.59
CA ARG A 55 0.50 -15.40 -2.93
C ARG A 55 0.18 -14.25 -1.97
N PRO A 56 -0.69 -14.46 -0.97
CA PRO A 56 -1.08 -13.40 -0.07
C PRO A 56 0.15 -12.91 0.72
N ALA A 57 0.25 -11.60 0.90
CA ALA A 57 1.31 -10.96 1.70
C ALA A 57 1.01 -10.94 3.22
N TYR A 58 -0.08 -11.59 3.64
CA TYR A 58 -0.62 -11.49 5.00
C TYR A 58 -1.11 -12.84 5.55
N ARG A 59 -1.08 -12.93 6.88
CA ARG A 59 -1.51 -14.08 7.70
C ARG A 59 -3.00 -14.01 8.05
N THR A 60 -3.86 -13.80 7.07
CA THR A 60 -5.30 -13.60 7.29
C THR A 60 -6.11 -14.28 6.18
N ASN A 61 -7.38 -14.58 6.47
CA ASN A 61 -8.32 -15.15 5.51
C ASN A 61 -8.90 -14.06 4.58
N PHE A 62 -9.43 -14.49 3.43
CA PHE A 62 -9.93 -13.58 2.40
C PHE A 62 -11.13 -12.75 2.87
N GLY A 63 -12.05 -13.33 3.65
CA GLY A 63 -13.22 -12.62 4.17
C GLY A 63 -12.84 -11.46 5.08
N GLN A 64 -11.90 -11.69 6.01
CA GLN A 64 -11.42 -10.65 6.91
C GLN A 64 -10.70 -9.53 6.16
N TYR A 65 -9.85 -9.89 5.17
CA TYR A 65 -9.25 -8.90 4.26
C TYR A 65 -10.31 -8.03 3.57
N LEU A 66 -11.38 -8.65 3.05
CA LEU A 66 -12.42 -7.96 2.30
C LEU A 66 -13.30 -7.03 3.17
N PHE A 67 -13.70 -7.49 4.36
CA PHE A 67 -14.65 -6.75 5.20
C PHE A 67 -13.99 -5.80 6.20
N PHE A 68 -12.84 -6.16 6.74
CA PHE A 68 -12.22 -5.45 7.88
C PHE A 68 -10.82 -4.92 7.57
N GLY A 69 -10.26 -5.27 6.42
CA GLY A 69 -8.85 -5.04 6.13
C GLY A 69 -7.95 -5.92 7.00
N VAL A 70 -6.64 -5.71 6.87
CA VAL A 70 -5.62 -6.53 7.54
C VAL A 70 -4.78 -5.63 8.43
N PRO A 71 -4.64 -5.92 9.74
CA PRO A 71 -3.65 -5.27 10.59
C PRO A 71 -2.27 -5.33 9.96
N ILE A 72 -1.55 -4.22 9.94
CA ILE A 72 -0.20 -4.19 9.35
C ILE A 72 0.73 -5.21 10.01
N GLU A 73 0.53 -5.48 11.31
CA GLU A 73 1.31 -6.47 12.05
C GLU A 73 1.15 -7.91 11.54
N ASN A 74 0.07 -8.18 10.77
CA ASN A 74 -0.20 -9.51 10.21
C ASN A 74 0.46 -9.73 8.84
N TYR A 75 1.18 -8.75 8.31
CA TYR A 75 1.97 -8.92 7.09
C TYR A 75 3.21 -9.75 7.35
N TYR A 76 3.60 -10.59 6.39
CA TYR A 76 4.82 -11.40 6.55
C TYR A 76 6.07 -10.52 6.68
N CYS A 77 6.12 -9.42 5.94
CA CYS A 77 7.22 -8.46 5.98
C CYS A 77 7.25 -7.59 7.24
N TRP A 78 6.22 -7.64 8.09
CA TRP A 78 6.19 -6.85 9.31
C TRP A 78 7.29 -7.28 10.28
N GLY A 79 8.05 -6.31 10.80
CA GLY A 79 9.15 -6.56 11.72
C GLY A 79 10.37 -7.26 11.11
N GLN A 80 10.44 -7.40 9.78
CA GLN A 80 11.64 -7.90 9.12
C GLN A 80 12.74 -6.84 9.13
N GLU A 81 13.98 -7.30 9.25
CA GLU A 81 15.15 -6.43 9.26
C GLU A 81 15.44 -5.87 7.85
N VAL A 82 15.92 -4.62 7.83
CA VAL A 82 16.43 -3.96 6.63
C VAL A 82 17.89 -3.62 6.88
N PHE A 83 18.76 -4.12 6.01
CA PHE A 83 20.20 -3.98 6.12
C PHE A 83 20.68 -2.80 5.29
N ALA A 84 21.77 -2.17 5.72
CA ALA A 84 22.43 -1.15 4.93
C ALA A 84 22.88 -1.75 3.58
N PRO A 85 22.56 -1.11 2.44
CA PRO A 85 22.96 -1.61 1.13
C PRO A 85 24.44 -1.33 0.81
N CYS A 86 25.11 -0.52 1.61
CA CYS A 86 26.54 -0.21 1.48
C CYS A 86 27.10 0.32 2.80
N ASP A 87 28.42 0.33 2.91
CA ASP A 87 29.13 0.97 4.01
C ASP A 87 28.92 2.49 3.98
N GLY A 88 28.79 3.10 5.17
CA GLY A 88 28.63 4.54 5.28
C GLY A 88 28.38 4.99 6.71
N ILE A 89 28.31 6.31 6.88
CA ILE A 89 27.99 6.94 8.16
C ILE A 89 26.54 7.42 8.11
N VAL A 90 25.72 6.97 9.05
CA VAL A 90 24.34 7.46 9.21
C VAL A 90 24.40 8.89 9.74
N VAL A 91 24.15 9.87 8.88
CA VAL A 91 24.15 11.30 9.25
C VAL A 91 22.86 11.75 9.92
N LYS A 92 21.74 11.05 9.66
CA LYS A 92 20.42 11.35 10.19
C LYS A 92 19.53 10.12 10.17
N ALA A 93 18.80 9.90 11.26
CA ALA A 93 17.72 8.92 11.35
C ALA A 93 16.48 9.60 11.95
N GLU A 94 15.31 9.27 11.44
CA GLU A 94 14.02 9.76 11.94
C GLU A 94 13.12 8.55 12.22
N ASP A 95 12.39 8.63 13.33
CA ASP A 95 11.39 7.63 13.73
C ASP A 95 10.08 8.34 14.14
N GLY A 96 9.00 7.60 14.36
CA GLY A 96 7.69 8.13 14.72
C GLY A 96 6.84 8.54 13.51
N CYS A 97 7.25 8.18 12.30
CA CYS A 97 6.43 8.31 11.10
C CYS A 97 5.11 7.56 11.30
N LYS A 98 4.00 8.29 11.21
CA LYS A 98 2.66 7.73 11.47
C LYS A 98 2.31 6.67 10.44
N GLU A 99 2.34 5.42 10.87
CA GLU A 99 1.89 4.28 10.05
C GLU A 99 0.39 4.02 10.20
N ARG A 100 -0.22 3.50 9.13
CA ARG A 100 -1.64 3.14 9.08
C ARG A 100 -1.86 1.80 9.76
N ARG A 101 -2.69 1.74 10.80
CA ARG A 101 -2.98 0.50 11.56
C ARG A 101 -3.49 -0.71 10.75
N ARG A 102 -4.15 -0.49 9.62
CA ARG A 102 -4.74 -1.58 8.80
C ARG A 102 -4.64 -1.28 7.33
N SER A 103 -4.19 -2.22 6.51
CA SER A 103 -4.26 -2.16 5.06
C SER A 103 -5.59 -2.75 4.54
N GLY A 104 -5.89 -2.54 3.26
CA GLY A 104 -7.05 -3.13 2.59
C GLY A 104 -7.99 -2.08 2.02
N PHE A 105 -8.44 -2.34 0.80
CA PHE A 105 -9.41 -1.50 0.10
C PHE A 105 -10.73 -1.62 0.84
N GLN A 106 -11.21 -0.54 1.42
CA GLN A 106 -12.40 -0.52 2.25
C GLN A 106 -13.70 -0.62 1.41
N ILE A 107 -13.73 -1.46 0.37
CA ILE A 107 -14.84 -1.58 -0.58
C ILE A 107 -16.14 -1.90 0.15
N CYS A 108 -16.17 -2.92 1.01
CA CYS A 108 -17.42 -3.34 1.65
C CYS A 108 -17.93 -2.33 2.68
N VAL A 109 -17.07 -1.72 3.51
CA VAL A 109 -17.54 -0.68 4.45
C VAL A 109 -17.95 0.59 3.71
N THR A 110 -17.29 0.94 2.61
CA THR A 110 -17.68 2.11 1.80
C THR A 110 -19.01 1.88 1.09
N LEU A 111 -19.22 0.69 0.52
CA LEU A 111 -20.49 0.32 -0.12
C LEU A 111 -21.62 0.16 0.89
N ILE A 112 -21.38 -0.41 2.08
CA ILE A 112 -22.38 -0.47 3.16
C ILE A 112 -22.68 0.94 3.68
N LYS A 113 -21.69 1.81 3.88
CA LYS A 113 -21.92 3.22 4.23
C LYS A 113 -22.73 3.93 3.14
N MET A 114 -22.40 3.73 1.86
CA MET A 114 -23.14 4.29 0.73
C MET A 114 -24.58 3.77 0.70
N LEU A 115 -24.81 2.48 0.95
CA LEU A 115 -26.13 1.86 1.01
C LEU A 115 -26.94 2.36 2.22
N VAL A 116 -26.33 2.49 3.40
CA VAL A 116 -26.96 3.07 4.60
C VAL A 116 -27.29 4.56 4.38
N ILE A 117 -26.42 5.33 3.72
CA ILE A 117 -26.71 6.71 3.32
C ILE A 117 -27.87 6.74 2.32
N LEU A 118 -27.93 5.82 1.36
CA LEU A 118 -29.00 5.72 0.37
C LEU A 118 -30.34 5.33 1.02
N ILE A 119 -30.33 4.38 1.95
CA ILE A 119 -31.50 3.95 2.72
C ILE A 119 -31.98 5.08 3.63
N ARG A 120 -31.07 5.77 4.34
CA ARG A 120 -31.42 6.96 5.15
C ARG A 120 -32.02 8.07 4.29
N ARG A 121 -31.44 8.35 3.11
CA ARG A 121 -31.99 9.34 2.16
C ARG A 121 -33.37 8.96 1.62
N LYS A 122 -33.64 7.66 1.37
CA LYS A 122 -34.97 7.17 1.00
C LYS A 122 -35.98 7.25 2.15
N MET A 123 -35.57 7.00 3.39
CA MET A 123 -36.46 7.08 4.56
C MET A 123 -36.74 8.52 5.02
N THR A 124 -35.84 9.48 4.74
CA THR A 124 -36.09 10.91 4.97
C THR A 124 -36.80 11.60 3.80
N PHE A 125 -37.06 10.89 2.70
CA PHE A 125 -37.81 11.45 1.57
C PHE A 125 -39.30 11.50 1.95
N ASN A 126 -39.69 12.61 2.58
CA ASN A 126 -41.08 12.94 2.85
C ASN A 126 -41.62 13.77 1.67
N PRO A 127 -42.48 13.20 0.79
CA PRO A 127 -42.98 13.92 -0.39
C PRO A 127 -43.96 15.06 -0.06
N LEU A 128 -44.28 15.30 1.21
CA LEU A 128 -45.29 16.26 1.66
C LEU A 128 -44.74 17.62 2.11
N LEU A 129 -43.43 17.90 1.98
CA LEU A 129 -42.80 19.12 2.51
C LEU A 129 -41.87 19.82 1.50
N VAL A 130 -42.28 19.91 0.23
CA VAL A 130 -41.66 20.82 -0.74
C VAL A 130 -42.70 21.87 -1.16
N THR A 131 -42.98 22.80 -0.25
CA THR A 131 -43.53 24.11 -0.62
C THR A 131 -42.33 24.97 -0.98
N ILE A 132 -42.08 25.12 -2.27
CA ILE A 132 -41.13 26.11 -2.80
C ILE A 132 -41.74 27.49 -2.51
N SER A 133 -41.12 28.24 -1.60
CA SER A 133 -41.18 29.70 -1.65
C SER A 133 -39.96 30.17 -2.44
N LEU A 134 -40.22 31.05 -3.41
CA LEU A 134 -39.29 31.61 -4.39
C LEU A 134 -37.95 32.07 -3.80
#